data_AF-A0A7S0J9E3-F1
#
_entry.id   AF-A0A7S0J9E3-F1
#
_cell.length_a   1.000
_cell.length_b   1.000
_cell.length_c   1.000
_cell.angle_alpha   90.00
_cell.angle_beta   90.00
_cell.angle_gamma   90.00
#
_symmetry.space_group_name_H-M   'P 1'
#
loop_
_entity.id
_entity.type
_entity.pdbx_description
1 polymer ?
#
loop_
_entity_poly.entity_id
_entity_poly.type
_entity_poly.pdbx_seq_one_letter_code
_entity_poly.pdbx_strand_id
1 'polypeptide(L)'
;PASLRLTAKHPAVYVLNDVAKDKRYARWPPSVREILRPNMFGQISFCRKNILTMLFVVDPASSAGLSVLAYLHSLYANGAPIRFALVLAPGAANRADAPRAPASAPARVPYARLAPLSEVYADASWSAPTIAAMEAAAMDEASTAGEAVADGGTHGAAVAAAEDEEVALGVLLTKLFVFCRQKIGRGAAIRFLGMQREVREVSGFFGPAEVSPLTVEHLREAFMQVAGGRGASGDFSAAQVFRGLESGELTDYDDAAAAGLDFLADKGLRDTPVLLMNGLLVPIDEASLEQAVMQALSAEVHELQSLVSRGVLTDEQEDTYAAIAAATATFPRFNADLLVSADKIKMSALTPHAALLSPSMPWLSKEAPALLHPISLLLVLDLCVP
;
A
#
# COMPACT_ATOMS: atom_id res chain seq x y z
N PRO A 1 -4.49 -7.75 16.69
CA PRO A 1 -3.79 -8.00 15.40
C PRO A 1 -2.28 -7.71 15.53
N ALA A 2 -1.42 -8.63 15.12
CA ALA A 2 0.00 -8.33 14.99
C ALA A 2 0.15 -7.13 14.05
N SER A 3 0.77 -6.05 14.53
CA SER A 3 0.95 -4.79 13.80
C SER A 3 1.95 -5.02 12.67
N LEU A 4 1.45 -5.39 11.49
CA LEU A 4 2.31 -5.64 10.34
C LEU A 4 2.82 -4.32 9.77
N ARG A 5 4.14 -4.19 9.69
CA ARG A 5 4.80 -3.05 9.04
C ARG A 5 5.30 -3.44 7.65
N LEU A 6 5.11 -2.55 6.68
CA LEU A 6 5.56 -2.66 5.32
C LEU A 6 6.62 -1.62 5.00
N THR A 7 7.57 -1.99 4.15
CA THR A 7 8.56 -1.03 3.64
C THR A 7 7.89 -0.02 2.71
N ALA A 8 8.01 1.28 3.01
CA ALA A 8 7.44 2.35 2.18
C ALA A 8 8.40 2.85 1.08
N LYS A 9 9.57 2.21 0.88
CA LYS A 9 10.55 2.65 -0.12
C LYS A 9 10.11 2.21 -1.52
N HIS A 10 9.71 3.15 -2.37
CA HIS A 10 9.35 2.91 -3.77
C HIS A 10 9.38 4.24 -4.57
N PRO A 11 9.73 4.23 -5.88
CA PRO A 11 9.74 5.46 -6.70
C PRO A 11 8.38 6.15 -6.83
N ALA A 12 7.27 5.40 -6.74
CA ALA A 12 5.91 5.93 -6.78
C ALA A 12 5.50 6.72 -5.52
N VAL A 13 6.35 6.76 -4.48
CA VAL A 13 6.04 7.46 -3.23
C VAL A 13 6.42 8.92 -3.32
N TYR A 14 5.39 9.76 -3.38
CA TYR A 14 5.51 11.21 -3.41
C TYR A 14 5.57 11.77 -1.99
N VAL A 15 6.77 11.98 -1.45
CA VAL A 15 6.95 12.75 -0.22
C VAL A 15 6.59 14.22 -0.48
N LEU A 16 5.68 14.77 0.33
CA LEU A 16 5.07 16.08 0.15
C LEU A 16 5.80 17.19 0.94
N ASN A 17 6.23 16.89 2.16
CA ASN A 17 6.89 17.82 3.08
C ASN A 17 8.11 17.19 3.78
N ASP A 18 8.94 18.03 4.38
CA ASP A 18 10.08 17.61 5.21
C ASP A 18 10.02 18.32 6.57
N VAL A 19 9.68 17.57 7.62
CA VAL A 19 9.48 18.11 8.97
C VAL A 19 10.77 18.67 9.55
N ALA A 20 11.92 18.13 9.17
CA ALA A 20 13.22 18.61 9.65
C ALA A 20 13.63 19.91 8.96
N LYS A 21 13.40 20.02 7.64
CA LYS A 21 13.96 21.10 6.81
C LYS A 21 13.00 22.28 6.57
N ASP A 22 11.69 22.04 6.49
CA ASP A 22 10.75 23.08 6.10
C ASP A 22 10.60 24.17 7.18
N LYS A 23 10.63 25.44 6.74
CA LYS A 23 10.51 26.61 7.64
C LYS A 23 9.22 26.61 8.46
N ARG A 24 8.15 26.02 7.93
CA ARG A 24 6.85 25.89 8.62
C ARG A 24 6.97 25.19 9.98
N TYR A 25 7.90 24.23 10.10
CA TYR A 25 8.08 23.45 11.32
C TYR A 25 9.16 24.02 12.24
N ALA A 26 9.75 25.18 11.91
CA ALA A 26 10.84 25.77 12.68
C ALA A 26 10.48 26.11 14.14
N ARG A 27 9.19 26.32 14.43
CA ARG A 27 8.69 26.54 15.80
C ARG A 27 8.84 25.33 16.72
N TRP A 28 8.95 24.13 16.15
CA TRP A 28 9.02 22.89 16.91
C TRP A 28 10.49 22.57 17.28
N PRO A 29 10.74 22.05 18.50
CA PRO A 29 12.08 21.68 18.93
C PRO A 29 12.64 20.48 18.14
N PRO A 30 13.93 20.47 17.78
CA PRO A 30 14.53 19.43 16.92
C PRO A 30 14.96 18.14 17.64
N SER A 31 14.63 17.98 18.93
CA SER A 31 14.99 16.78 19.70
C SER A 31 13.86 15.76 19.70
N VAL A 32 14.21 14.50 19.46
CA VAL A 32 13.33 13.34 19.52
C VAL A 32 12.82 13.10 20.95
N ARG A 33 13.60 13.48 21.98
CA ARG A 33 13.20 13.35 23.40
C ARG A 33 11.94 14.14 23.74
N GLU A 34 11.58 15.12 22.93
CA GLU A 34 10.35 15.91 23.09
C GLU A 34 9.09 15.05 23.02
N ILE A 35 9.12 13.91 22.30
CA ILE A 35 7.99 12.98 22.26
C ILE A 35 7.68 12.36 23.63
N LEU A 36 8.68 12.27 24.52
CA LEU A 36 8.52 11.75 25.88
C LEU A 36 7.90 12.76 26.84
N ARG A 37 7.77 14.04 26.45
CA ARG A 37 7.21 15.04 27.35
C ARG A 37 5.74 14.69 27.63
N PRO A 38 5.36 14.51 28.91
CA PRO A 38 3.98 14.26 29.28
C PRO A 38 3.15 15.48 28.89
N ASN A 39 2.15 15.27 28.03
CA ASN A 39 1.23 16.32 27.66
C ASN A 39 -0.01 16.23 28.56
N MET A 40 -0.27 17.28 29.32
CA MET A 40 -1.27 17.32 30.39
C MET A 40 -2.72 17.08 29.91
N PHE A 41 -2.98 17.19 28.60
CA PHE A 41 -4.32 17.05 28.01
C PHE A 41 -4.42 15.92 26.98
N GLY A 42 -3.51 14.94 27.00
CA GLY A 42 -3.53 13.80 26.06
C GLY A 42 -3.23 14.18 24.60
N GLN A 43 -2.76 15.40 24.36
CA GLN A 43 -2.29 15.84 23.04
C GLN A 43 -0.93 15.21 22.73
N ILE A 44 -0.69 14.92 21.45
CA ILE A 44 0.58 14.33 21.01
C ILE A 44 1.69 15.37 21.09
N SER A 45 2.78 15.06 21.78
CA SER A 45 4.00 15.88 21.79
C SER A 45 4.76 15.65 20.50
N PHE A 46 5.07 16.73 19.79
CA PHE A 46 5.75 16.65 18.50
C PHE A 46 7.17 17.22 18.53
N CYS A 47 7.99 16.78 17.58
CA CYS A 47 9.33 17.30 17.35
C CYS A 47 9.57 17.62 15.87
N ARG A 48 10.59 18.44 15.61
CA ARG A 48 11.03 18.84 14.27
C ARG A 48 11.96 17.79 13.65
N LYS A 49 11.53 16.53 13.61
CA LYS A 49 12.25 15.39 13.02
C LYS A 49 11.28 14.51 12.24
N ASN A 50 11.76 13.80 11.23
CA ASN A 50 10.96 12.93 10.36
C ASN A 50 10.65 11.57 11.03
N ILE A 51 10.20 11.58 12.29
CA ILE A 51 9.89 10.37 13.07
C ILE A 51 8.50 9.79 12.78
N LEU A 52 7.56 10.63 12.35
CA LEU A 52 6.18 10.26 12.02
C LEU A 52 5.96 10.48 10.53
N THR A 53 5.80 9.38 9.80
CA THR A 53 5.50 9.39 8.37
C THR A 53 4.15 8.74 8.12
N MET A 54 3.21 9.51 7.56
CA MET A 54 1.92 9.04 7.05
C MET A 54 2.02 8.92 5.54
N LEU A 55 1.96 7.69 5.03
CA LEU A 55 1.89 7.42 3.61
C LEU A 55 0.47 6.98 3.25
N PHE A 56 -0.25 7.81 2.50
CA PHE A 56 -1.58 7.49 1.99
C PHE A 56 -1.46 6.83 0.62
N VAL A 57 -2.15 5.72 0.43
CA VAL A 57 -2.24 5.00 -0.83
C VAL A 57 -3.69 5.05 -1.26
N VAL A 58 -3.97 5.78 -2.34
CA VAL A 58 -5.33 6.12 -2.74
C VAL A 58 -5.53 5.99 -4.24
N ASP A 59 -6.77 5.65 -4.62
CA ASP A 59 -7.24 5.84 -5.98
C ASP A 59 -7.75 7.29 -6.15
N PRO A 60 -7.12 8.12 -6.99
CA PRO A 60 -7.51 9.52 -7.18
C PRO A 60 -8.91 9.73 -7.78
N ALA A 61 -9.51 8.72 -8.43
CA ALA A 61 -10.85 8.84 -9.01
C ALA A 61 -11.98 8.45 -8.04
N SER A 62 -11.66 7.61 -7.05
CA SER A 62 -12.63 7.08 -6.09
C SER A 62 -13.10 8.15 -5.08
N SER A 63 -14.37 8.09 -4.65
CA SER A 63 -14.92 8.98 -3.61
C SER A 63 -14.12 8.91 -2.31
N ALA A 64 -13.79 7.69 -1.87
CA ALA A 64 -13.00 7.43 -0.67
C ALA A 64 -11.56 7.94 -0.82
N GLY A 65 -10.98 7.86 -2.02
CA GLY A 65 -9.66 8.44 -2.29
C GLY A 65 -9.67 9.97 -2.21
N LEU A 66 -10.70 10.61 -2.77
CA LEU A 66 -10.87 12.06 -2.76
C LEU A 66 -11.11 12.60 -1.33
N SER A 67 -11.85 11.87 -0.49
CA SER A 67 -12.03 12.25 0.92
C SER A 67 -10.72 12.18 1.71
N VAL A 68 -9.89 11.15 1.47
CA VAL A 68 -8.54 11.02 2.05
C VAL A 68 -7.63 12.16 1.59
N LEU A 69 -7.65 12.53 0.30
CA LEU A 69 -6.85 13.65 -0.22
C LEU A 69 -7.24 14.98 0.43
N ALA A 70 -8.54 15.22 0.62
CA ALA A 70 -9.02 16.40 1.31
C ALA A 70 -8.61 16.43 2.79
N TYR A 71 -8.68 15.27 3.47
CA TYR A 71 -8.23 15.14 4.85
C TYR A 71 -6.71 15.32 5.00
N LEU A 72 -5.92 14.79 4.06
CA LEU A 72 -4.48 15.04 4.00
C LEU A 72 -4.21 16.54 3.87
N HIS A 73 -4.92 17.23 2.98
CA HIS A 73 -4.76 18.67 2.80
C HIS A 73 -5.09 19.45 4.08
N SER A 74 -6.17 19.09 4.79
CA SER A 74 -6.56 19.75 6.05
C SER A 74 -5.51 19.53 7.15
N LEU A 75 -4.99 18.31 7.31
CA LEU A 75 -3.90 18.01 8.25
C LEU A 75 -2.63 18.81 7.93
N TYR A 76 -2.27 18.93 6.65
CA TYR A 76 -1.13 19.72 6.21
C TYR A 76 -1.32 21.22 6.49
N ALA A 77 -2.52 21.75 6.22
CA ALA A 77 -2.88 23.15 6.47
C ALA A 77 -2.83 23.51 7.97
N ASN A 78 -3.24 22.58 8.83
CA ASN A 78 -3.15 22.72 10.29
C ASN A 78 -1.71 22.79 10.83
N GLY A 79 -0.72 22.44 10.00
CA GLY A 79 0.71 22.57 10.33
C GLY A 79 1.19 21.55 11.37
N ALA A 80 0.53 20.39 11.43
CA ALA A 80 1.00 19.25 12.20
C ALA A 80 2.40 18.81 11.66
N PRO A 81 3.41 18.63 12.52
CA PRO A 81 4.76 18.21 12.13
C PRO A 81 4.81 16.70 11.86
N ILE A 82 4.00 16.28 10.90
CA ILE A 82 3.91 14.91 10.40
C ILE A 82 4.41 14.93 8.95
N ARG A 83 5.22 13.95 8.58
CA ARG A 83 5.70 13.79 7.21
C ARG A 83 4.61 13.08 6.40
N PHE A 84 4.04 13.79 5.45
CA PHE A 84 3.04 13.26 4.54
C PHE A 84 3.71 12.75 3.27
N ALA A 85 3.30 11.56 2.87
CA ALA A 85 3.65 10.96 1.61
C ALA A 85 2.39 10.39 0.96
N LEU A 86 2.40 10.32 -0.36
CA LEU A 86 1.23 9.96 -1.16
C LEU A 86 1.64 9.00 -2.27
N VAL A 87 0.84 7.97 -2.50
CA VAL A 87 0.83 7.16 -3.72
C VAL A 87 -0.53 7.32 -4.37
N LEU A 88 -0.54 7.74 -5.62
CA LEU A 88 -1.73 7.80 -6.47
C LEU A 88 -1.72 6.58 -7.37
N ALA A 89 -2.71 5.70 -7.23
CA ALA A 89 -2.85 4.49 -8.00
C ALA A 89 -4.20 4.52 -8.74
N PRO A 90 -4.26 5.15 -9.93
CA PRO A 90 -5.51 5.26 -10.67
C PRO A 90 -6.01 3.89 -11.12
N GLY A 91 -7.29 3.59 -10.87
CA GLY A 91 -7.90 2.30 -11.20
C GLY A 91 -7.62 1.18 -10.20
N ALA A 92 -7.11 1.52 -9.01
CA ALA A 92 -6.93 0.56 -7.94
C ALA A 92 -8.27 0.04 -7.40
N ALA A 93 -9.32 0.88 -7.37
CA ALA A 93 -10.65 0.48 -6.92
C ALA A 93 -11.21 -0.67 -7.76
N ASN A 94 -11.07 -0.59 -9.09
CA ASN A 94 -11.58 -1.60 -10.02
C ASN A 94 -10.81 -2.93 -9.94
N ARG A 95 -9.59 -2.91 -9.39
CA ARG A 95 -8.76 -4.11 -9.22
C ARG A 95 -9.18 -4.98 -8.03
N ALA A 96 -9.88 -4.41 -7.05
CA ALA A 96 -10.40 -5.16 -5.91
C ALA A 96 -11.46 -6.19 -6.34
N ASP A 97 -12.26 -5.87 -7.37
CA ASP A 97 -13.34 -6.72 -7.88
C ASP A 97 -12.90 -7.69 -9.02
N ALA A 98 -11.74 -7.45 -9.64
CA ALA A 98 -11.24 -8.31 -10.69
C ALA A 98 -10.90 -9.71 -10.14
N PRO A 99 -11.41 -10.80 -10.76
CA PRO A 99 -11.11 -12.16 -10.32
C PRO A 99 -9.60 -12.36 -10.38
N ARG A 100 -9.04 -12.73 -9.21
CA ARG A 100 -7.67 -13.16 -8.95
C ARG A 100 -6.92 -13.56 -10.22
N ALA A 101 -6.34 -12.61 -10.93
CA ALA A 101 -5.33 -12.95 -11.92
C ALA A 101 -4.19 -13.60 -11.12
N PRO A 102 -3.75 -14.83 -11.47
CA PRO A 102 -2.54 -15.38 -10.87
C PRO A 102 -1.49 -14.28 -11.04
N ALA A 103 -0.85 -13.90 -9.93
CA ALA A 103 0.07 -12.77 -9.87
C ALA A 103 0.86 -12.76 -11.17
N SER A 104 0.68 -11.73 -12.00
CA SER A 104 1.42 -11.63 -13.26
C SER A 104 2.87 -11.90 -12.89
N ALA A 105 3.39 -12.99 -13.44
CA ALA A 105 4.71 -13.49 -13.08
C ALA A 105 5.64 -12.27 -13.04
N PRO A 106 6.39 -12.04 -11.94
CA PRO A 106 7.26 -10.87 -11.86
C PRO A 106 8.05 -10.82 -13.17
N ALA A 107 7.94 -9.71 -13.90
CA ALA A 107 8.46 -9.54 -15.25
C ALA A 107 9.79 -10.28 -15.35
N ARG A 108 9.77 -11.44 -16.06
CA ARG A 108 10.79 -12.50 -16.01
C ARG A 108 12.05 -12.00 -15.35
N VAL A 109 12.17 -12.15 -14.03
CA VAL A 109 13.48 -12.03 -13.40
C VAL A 109 14.28 -13.08 -14.15
N PRO A 110 15.30 -12.72 -14.95
CA PRO A 110 16.08 -13.73 -15.64
C PRO A 110 16.48 -14.73 -14.56
N TYR A 111 16.26 -16.01 -14.86
CA TYR A 111 16.48 -17.16 -13.98
C TYR A 111 17.89 -17.20 -13.34
N ALA A 112 18.74 -16.22 -13.65
CA ALA A 112 20.08 -15.96 -13.16
C ALA A 112 20.18 -15.30 -11.76
N ARG A 113 19.11 -14.70 -11.19
CA ARG A 113 19.16 -14.13 -9.80
C ARG A 113 18.54 -14.99 -8.72
N LEU A 114 17.76 -16.00 -9.10
CA LEU A 114 17.62 -17.18 -8.27
C LEU A 114 18.88 -18.00 -8.58
N ALA A 115 19.78 -18.21 -7.62
CA ALA A 115 20.60 -19.42 -7.72
C ALA A 115 19.58 -20.55 -8.00
N PRO A 116 19.75 -21.34 -9.06
CA PRO A 116 18.72 -22.29 -9.46
C PRO A 116 18.42 -23.11 -8.21
N LEU A 117 17.16 -23.10 -7.74
CA LEU A 117 16.77 -23.78 -6.50
C LEU A 117 17.22 -25.25 -6.51
N SER A 118 17.39 -25.84 -7.71
CA SER A 118 18.01 -27.14 -7.93
C SER A 118 19.44 -27.26 -7.37
N GLU A 119 20.27 -26.21 -7.36
CA GLU A 119 21.60 -26.21 -6.74
C GLU A 119 21.53 -26.22 -5.20
N VAL A 120 20.50 -25.60 -4.61
CA VAL A 120 20.27 -25.62 -3.14
C VAL A 120 19.79 -27.01 -2.67
N TYR A 121 19.07 -27.73 -3.53
CA TYR A 121 18.62 -29.12 -3.29
C TYR A 121 19.53 -30.20 -3.88
N ALA A 122 20.60 -29.82 -4.59
CA ALA A 122 21.63 -30.75 -5.07
C ALA A 122 22.63 -31.16 -3.97
N ASP A 123 22.52 -30.55 -2.79
CA ASP A 123 23.33 -30.87 -1.63
C ASP A 123 22.95 -32.26 -1.09
N ALA A 124 23.93 -33.15 -0.91
CA ALA A 124 23.72 -34.56 -0.54
C ALA A 124 23.04 -34.79 0.83
N SER A 125 22.71 -33.71 1.55
CA SER A 125 21.96 -33.71 2.80
C SER A 125 20.44 -33.87 2.60
N TRP A 126 19.95 -33.77 1.37
CA TRP A 126 18.55 -34.02 1.02
C TRP A 126 18.42 -35.41 0.38
N SER A 127 17.70 -36.33 1.02
CA SER A 127 17.43 -37.66 0.45
C SER A 127 15.94 -37.97 0.44
N ALA A 128 15.47 -38.62 -0.63
CA ALA A 128 14.12 -39.11 -0.77
C ALA A 128 14.02 -40.51 -0.12
N PRO A 129 13.17 -40.72 0.91
CA PRO A 129 13.00 -42.06 1.48
C PRO A 129 12.25 -42.98 0.52
N THR A 130 12.64 -44.25 0.47
CA THR A 130 12.05 -45.28 -0.40
C THR A 130 10.67 -45.70 0.12
N ILE A 131 9.68 -45.49 -0.74
CA ILE A 131 8.23 -45.66 -0.56
C ILE A 131 7.79 -46.97 0.12
N ALA A 132 8.60 -48.04 0.07
CA ALA A 132 8.29 -49.36 0.62
C ALA A 132 8.06 -49.40 2.14
N ALA A 133 8.51 -48.39 2.90
CA ALA A 133 8.34 -48.37 4.36
C ALA A 133 6.96 -47.87 4.83
N MET A 134 6.17 -47.24 3.96
CA MET A 134 4.92 -46.58 4.33
C MET A 134 3.66 -47.36 3.92
N GLU A 135 3.79 -48.38 3.06
CA GLU A 135 2.68 -49.14 2.49
C GLU A 135 2.01 -50.13 3.47
N ALA A 136 2.60 -50.41 4.64
CA ALA A 136 2.08 -51.41 5.58
C ALA A 136 0.98 -50.92 6.54
N ALA A 137 0.64 -49.62 6.57
CA ALA A 137 -0.10 -49.02 7.69
C ALA A 137 -1.46 -48.38 7.36
N ALA A 138 -1.91 -48.33 6.10
CA ALA A 138 -3.13 -47.60 5.75
C ALA A 138 -3.94 -48.28 4.64
N MET A 139 -4.47 -49.47 4.94
CA MET A 139 -5.60 -50.05 4.21
C MET A 139 -6.75 -50.29 5.19
N ASP A 140 -7.59 -49.28 5.40
CA ASP A 140 -9.02 -49.49 5.66
C ASP A 140 -9.83 -48.21 5.34
N GLU A 141 -10.87 -48.41 4.53
CA GLU A 141 -12.05 -47.58 4.23
C GLU A 141 -11.91 -46.14 3.63
N ALA A 142 -12.27 -46.00 2.34
CA ALA A 142 -12.80 -44.76 1.78
C ALA A 142 -13.76 -44.99 0.58
N SER A 143 -14.98 -44.45 0.70
CA SER A 143 -15.96 -44.14 -0.37
C SER A 143 -16.79 -42.96 0.18
N THR A 144 -17.22 -41.89 -0.49
CA THR A 144 -17.42 -41.51 -1.90
C THR A 144 -17.52 -39.96 -1.98
N ALA A 145 -17.16 -39.34 -3.10
CA ALA A 145 -17.32 -37.90 -3.38
C ALA A 145 -18.45 -37.63 -4.40
N GLY A 146 -19.08 -36.44 -4.32
CA GLY A 146 -20.11 -35.94 -5.23
C GLY A 146 -19.85 -34.49 -5.66
N GLU A 147 -20.21 -34.20 -6.91
CA GLU A 147 -19.89 -33.06 -7.79
C GLU A 147 -20.38 -31.66 -7.39
N ALA A 148 -19.71 -30.64 -7.96
CA ALA A 148 -20.09 -29.23 -7.95
C ALA A 148 -20.40 -28.74 -9.38
N VAL A 149 -21.43 -27.90 -9.51
CA VAL A 149 -21.90 -27.26 -10.76
C VAL A 149 -21.51 -25.78 -10.75
N ALA A 150 -21.01 -25.30 -11.89
CA ALA A 150 -20.73 -23.90 -12.20
C ALA A 150 -21.95 -23.22 -12.84
N ASP A 151 -22.12 -21.92 -12.61
CA ASP A 151 -22.87 -21.06 -13.54
C ASP A 151 -22.29 -19.63 -13.58
N GLY A 152 -22.26 -19.06 -14.77
CA GLY A 152 -21.76 -17.73 -15.09
C GLY A 152 -22.87 -16.68 -15.14
N GLY A 153 -22.50 -15.41 -15.38
CA GLY A 153 -23.50 -14.35 -15.48
C GLY A 153 -22.96 -12.98 -15.92
N THR A 154 -22.93 -12.81 -17.23
CA THR A 154 -23.05 -11.59 -18.04
C THR A 154 -23.65 -10.33 -17.36
N HIS A 155 -22.81 -9.48 -16.74
CA HIS A 155 -23.16 -8.09 -16.33
C HIS A 155 -22.08 -7.02 -16.66
N GLY A 156 -20.95 -7.39 -17.31
CA GLY A 156 -19.73 -6.56 -17.31
C GLY A 156 -19.61 -5.41 -18.32
N ALA A 157 -20.46 -5.28 -19.34
CA ALA A 157 -20.15 -4.38 -20.47
C ALA A 157 -20.50 -2.89 -20.25
N ALA A 158 -21.54 -2.57 -19.46
CA ALA A 158 -21.93 -1.18 -19.20
C ALA A 158 -21.17 -0.57 -18.01
N VAL A 159 -20.74 -1.40 -17.07
CA VAL A 159 -19.90 -1.01 -15.94
C VAL A 159 -18.48 -0.69 -16.43
N ALA A 160 -17.94 -1.50 -17.34
CA ALA A 160 -16.61 -1.29 -17.92
C ALA A 160 -16.42 0.08 -18.59
N ALA A 161 -17.42 0.60 -19.30
CA ALA A 161 -17.32 1.89 -19.97
C ALA A 161 -17.30 3.09 -19.00
N ALA A 162 -18.01 2.99 -17.87
CA ALA A 162 -17.96 4.01 -16.81
C ALA A 162 -16.68 3.89 -15.99
N GLU A 163 -16.22 2.65 -15.75
CA GLU A 163 -14.93 2.34 -15.10
C GLU A 163 -13.75 2.94 -15.89
N ASP A 164 -13.77 2.83 -17.22
CA ASP A 164 -12.70 3.39 -18.09
C ASP A 164 -12.61 4.92 -17.99
N GLU A 165 -13.75 5.62 -17.83
CA GLU A 165 -13.79 7.07 -17.67
C GLU A 165 -13.24 7.50 -16.30
N GLU A 166 -13.61 6.81 -15.21
CA GLU A 166 -13.08 7.07 -13.87
C GLU A 166 -11.56 6.84 -13.82
N VAL A 167 -11.07 5.76 -14.43
CA VAL A 167 -9.63 5.48 -14.52
C VAL A 167 -8.92 6.58 -15.30
N ALA A 168 -9.49 7.04 -16.43
CA ALA A 168 -8.92 8.13 -17.21
C ALA A 168 -8.85 9.44 -16.40
N LEU A 169 -9.88 9.78 -15.63
CA LEU A 169 -9.88 10.92 -14.72
C LEU A 169 -8.81 10.80 -13.64
N GLY A 170 -8.67 9.62 -13.04
CA GLY A 170 -7.63 9.33 -12.04
C GLY A 170 -6.22 9.47 -12.60
N VAL A 171 -6.01 8.98 -13.82
CA VAL A 171 -4.75 9.12 -14.56
C VAL A 171 -4.46 10.61 -14.82
N LEU A 172 -5.43 11.36 -15.34
CA LEU A 172 -5.28 12.80 -15.60
C LEU A 172 -4.95 13.59 -14.33
N LEU A 173 -5.67 13.31 -13.23
CA LEU A 173 -5.40 13.90 -11.92
C LEU A 173 -3.95 13.64 -11.48
N THR A 174 -3.50 12.40 -11.62
CA THR A 174 -2.14 11.99 -11.26
C THR A 174 -1.09 12.74 -12.09
N LYS A 175 -1.28 12.82 -13.41
CA LYS A 175 -0.39 13.58 -14.30
C LYS A 175 -0.31 15.06 -13.91
N LEU A 176 -1.46 15.70 -13.66
CA LEU A 176 -1.53 17.10 -13.23
C LEU A 176 -0.84 17.32 -11.88
N PHE A 177 -1.03 16.41 -10.93
CA PHE A 177 -0.34 16.45 -9.64
C PHE A 177 1.19 16.34 -9.80
N VAL A 178 1.66 15.40 -10.61
CA VAL A 178 3.10 15.22 -10.86
C VAL A 178 3.68 16.44 -11.57
N PHE A 179 2.98 16.99 -12.56
CA PHE A 179 3.36 18.25 -13.21
C PHE A 179 3.49 19.40 -12.21
N CYS A 180 2.46 19.63 -11.39
CA CYS A 180 2.46 20.66 -10.34
C CYS A 180 3.65 20.49 -9.40
N ARG A 181 3.97 19.26 -8.99
CA ARG A 181 5.09 18.97 -8.09
C ARG A 181 6.44 19.28 -8.73
N GLN A 182 6.64 18.91 -9.99
CA GLN A 182 7.92 19.02 -10.68
C GLN A 182 8.20 20.44 -11.21
N LYS A 183 7.20 21.11 -11.79
CA LYS A 183 7.39 22.40 -12.47
C LYS A 183 7.06 23.61 -11.59
N ILE A 184 6.05 23.53 -10.72
CA ILE A 184 5.63 24.64 -9.85
C ILE A 184 6.23 24.48 -8.45
N GLY A 185 6.17 23.27 -7.91
CA GLY A 185 6.77 22.90 -6.63
C GLY A 185 5.82 22.14 -5.70
N ARG A 186 6.37 21.62 -4.60
CA ARG A 186 5.63 20.75 -3.64
C ARG A 186 4.40 21.44 -3.03
N GLY A 187 4.53 22.72 -2.68
CA GLY A 187 3.41 23.47 -2.08
C GLY A 187 2.24 23.66 -3.05
N ALA A 188 2.51 23.83 -4.34
CA ALA A 188 1.47 23.92 -5.37
C ALA A 188 0.77 22.59 -5.57
N ALA A 189 1.52 21.48 -5.58
CA ALA A 189 0.95 20.14 -5.67
C ALA A 189 0.00 19.82 -4.51
N ILE A 190 0.36 20.18 -3.26
CA ILE A 190 -0.52 19.98 -2.10
C ILE A 190 -1.77 20.86 -2.19
N ARG A 191 -1.60 22.12 -2.61
CA ARG A 191 -2.73 23.04 -2.83
C ARG A 191 -3.68 22.55 -3.91
N PHE A 192 -3.17 21.93 -4.98
CA PHE A 192 -3.98 21.33 -6.04
C PHE A 192 -4.90 20.24 -5.51
N LEU A 193 -4.39 19.34 -4.65
CA LEU A 193 -5.21 18.29 -4.03
C LEU A 193 -6.34 18.87 -3.16
N GLY A 194 -6.09 19.97 -2.44
CA GLY A 194 -7.13 20.67 -1.67
C GLY A 194 -8.15 21.39 -2.55
N MET A 195 -7.68 22.06 -3.60
CA MET A 195 -8.50 22.85 -4.51
C MET A 195 -9.55 22.01 -5.26
N GLN A 196 -9.24 20.74 -5.53
CA GLN A 196 -10.18 19.82 -6.14
C GLN A 196 -11.47 19.67 -5.34
N ARG A 197 -11.39 19.68 -4.00
CA ARG A 197 -12.58 19.63 -3.16
C ARG A 197 -13.32 20.97 -3.18
N GLU A 198 -12.62 22.09 -3.06
CA GLU A 198 -13.23 23.43 -3.06
C GLU A 198 -14.00 23.71 -4.35
N VAL A 199 -13.46 23.33 -5.51
CA VAL A 199 -14.12 23.49 -6.82
C VAL A 199 -15.35 22.58 -6.97
N ARG A 200 -15.37 21.43 -6.27
CA ARG A 200 -16.49 20.47 -6.30
C ARG A 200 -17.56 20.75 -5.27
N GLU A 201 -17.24 21.55 -4.25
CA GLU A 201 -18.19 21.96 -3.22
C GLU A 201 -19.13 23.01 -3.79
N VAL A 202 -20.33 22.57 -4.17
CA VAL A 202 -21.39 23.47 -4.59
C VAL A 202 -22.07 23.99 -3.33
N SER A 203 -21.82 25.24 -2.98
CA SER A 203 -22.46 25.87 -1.83
C SER A 203 -23.95 26.09 -2.12
N GLY A 204 -24.80 25.21 -1.59
CA GLY A 204 -26.25 25.34 -1.65
C GLY A 204 -26.73 26.47 -0.75
N PHE A 205 -27.60 27.34 -1.27
CA PHE A 205 -28.15 28.49 -0.52
C PHE A 205 -28.95 28.06 0.73
N PHE A 206 -29.54 26.85 0.72
CA PHE A 206 -30.20 26.19 1.85
C PHE A 206 -29.94 24.67 1.80
N GLY A 207 -28.83 24.20 2.36
CA GLY A 207 -28.51 22.77 2.45
C GLY A 207 -27.07 22.51 2.90
N PRO A 208 -26.73 21.28 3.33
CA PRO A 208 -25.34 20.89 3.51
C PRO A 208 -24.59 21.01 2.17
N ALA A 209 -23.30 21.37 2.21
CA ALA A 209 -22.49 21.44 0.99
C ALA A 209 -22.46 20.06 0.33
N GLU A 210 -23.03 19.95 -0.87
CA GLU A 210 -22.97 18.73 -1.68
C GLU A 210 -21.68 18.76 -2.51
N VAL A 211 -20.93 17.66 -2.46
CA VAL A 211 -19.68 17.49 -3.22
C VAL A 211 -20.02 16.76 -4.51
N SER A 212 -19.97 17.47 -5.63
CA SER A 212 -20.26 16.89 -6.95
C SER A 212 -19.21 15.82 -7.34
N PRO A 213 -19.52 14.82 -8.18
CA PRO A 213 -18.53 13.86 -8.67
C PRO A 213 -17.38 14.56 -9.42
N LEU A 214 -16.22 13.90 -9.49
CA LEU A 214 -15.06 14.47 -10.17
C LEU A 214 -15.31 14.52 -11.69
N THR A 215 -15.04 15.66 -12.32
CA THR A 215 -15.16 15.83 -13.78
C THR A 215 -13.89 16.49 -14.33
N VAL A 216 -13.69 16.39 -15.64
CA VAL A 216 -12.56 17.05 -16.32
C VAL A 216 -12.58 18.57 -16.10
N GLU A 217 -13.78 19.18 -16.08
CA GLU A 217 -13.93 20.62 -15.85
C GLU A 217 -13.45 21.04 -14.45
N HIS A 218 -13.79 20.25 -13.42
CA HIS A 218 -13.31 20.49 -12.07
C HIS A 218 -11.77 20.41 -11.99
N LEU A 219 -11.16 19.43 -12.68
CA LEU A 219 -9.70 19.31 -12.75
C LEU A 219 -9.06 20.50 -13.47
N ARG A 220 -9.69 20.96 -14.57
CA ARG A 220 -9.23 22.12 -15.33
C ARG A 220 -9.25 23.38 -14.47
N GLU A 221 -10.36 23.64 -13.78
CA GLU A 221 -10.49 24.82 -12.92
C GLU A 221 -9.49 24.77 -11.76
N ALA A 222 -9.40 23.65 -11.04
CA ALA A 222 -8.46 23.50 -9.93
C ALA A 222 -7.01 23.71 -10.40
N PHE A 223 -6.63 23.17 -11.57
CA PHE A 223 -5.30 23.34 -12.13
C PHE A 223 -5.02 24.79 -12.51
N MET A 224 -5.96 25.45 -13.20
CA MET A 224 -5.80 26.84 -13.64
C MET A 224 -5.68 27.81 -12.46
N GLN A 225 -6.41 27.58 -11.37
CA GLN A 225 -6.29 28.40 -10.15
C GLN A 225 -4.92 28.23 -9.47
N VAL A 226 -4.37 27.00 -9.44
CA VAL A 226 -3.04 26.73 -8.87
C VAL A 226 -1.94 27.31 -9.76
N ALA A 227 -2.05 27.12 -11.08
CA ALA A 227 -1.09 27.62 -12.05
C ALA A 227 -1.15 29.16 -12.22
N GLY A 228 -2.27 29.81 -11.89
CA GLY A 228 -2.37 31.27 -11.83
C GLY A 228 -1.95 31.89 -10.49
N GLY A 229 -1.67 31.07 -9.47
CA GLY A 229 -1.36 31.52 -8.12
C GLY A 229 0.08 32.02 -7.92
N ARG A 230 0.33 32.70 -6.80
CA ARG A 230 1.70 33.07 -6.37
C ARG A 230 2.60 31.82 -6.30
N GLY A 231 3.66 31.79 -7.10
CA GLY A 231 4.66 30.72 -7.15
C GLY A 231 4.73 29.96 -8.46
N ALA A 232 3.77 30.14 -9.38
CA ALA A 232 3.83 29.63 -10.74
C ALA A 232 4.65 30.58 -11.63
N SER A 233 5.96 30.62 -11.43
CA SER A 233 6.90 31.42 -12.24
C SER A 233 7.62 30.55 -13.28
N GLY A 234 6.86 29.85 -14.12
CA GLY A 234 7.42 29.02 -15.19
C GLY A 234 7.02 29.53 -16.57
N ASP A 235 7.91 29.39 -17.54
CA ASP A 235 7.67 29.66 -18.97
C ASP A 235 6.78 28.56 -19.58
N PHE A 236 5.53 28.45 -19.14
CA PHE A 236 4.57 27.51 -19.71
C PHE A 236 3.17 28.09 -19.72
N SER A 237 2.37 27.72 -20.73
CA SER A 237 0.95 28.04 -20.77
C SER A 237 0.15 26.94 -20.09
N ALA A 238 -0.45 27.23 -18.94
CA ALA A 238 -1.25 26.27 -18.18
C ALA A 238 -2.39 25.65 -19.03
N ALA A 239 -3.04 26.44 -19.88
CA ALA A 239 -4.10 25.95 -20.77
C ALA A 239 -3.58 24.96 -21.82
N GLN A 240 -2.39 25.19 -22.37
CA GLN A 240 -1.78 24.27 -23.35
C GLN A 240 -1.31 22.99 -22.67
N VAL A 241 -0.72 23.08 -21.47
CA VAL A 241 -0.31 21.92 -20.69
C VAL A 241 -1.52 21.04 -20.36
N PHE A 242 -2.60 21.63 -19.86
CA PHE A 242 -3.82 20.88 -19.54
C PHE A 242 -4.35 20.15 -20.78
N ARG A 243 -4.50 20.87 -21.90
CA ARG A 243 -4.96 20.28 -23.16
C ARG A 243 -4.04 19.15 -23.64
N GLY A 244 -2.72 19.33 -23.57
CA GLY A 244 -1.76 18.31 -24.00
C GLY A 244 -1.77 17.05 -23.11
N LEU A 245 -2.03 17.20 -21.80
CA LEU A 245 -2.19 16.08 -20.89
C LEU A 245 -3.51 15.34 -21.08
N GLU A 246 -4.58 16.08 -21.40
CA GLU A 246 -5.91 15.54 -21.69
C GLU A 246 -5.93 14.81 -23.05
N SER A 247 -5.32 15.39 -24.09
CA SER A 247 -5.28 14.80 -25.43
C SER A 247 -4.27 13.65 -25.57
N GLY A 248 -3.39 13.46 -24.58
CA GLY A 248 -2.32 12.46 -24.63
C GLY A 248 -1.12 12.85 -25.48
N GLU A 249 -1.02 14.11 -25.93
CA GLU A 249 0.17 14.64 -26.61
C GLU A 249 1.39 14.72 -25.68
N LEU A 250 1.16 14.93 -24.37
CA LEU A 250 2.20 15.02 -23.35
C LEU A 250 2.26 13.74 -22.51
N THR A 251 3.19 12.85 -22.87
CA THR A 251 3.34 11.51 -22.28
C THR A 251 4.41 11.40 -21.18
N ASP A 252 5.15 12.49 -20.91
CA ASP A 252 6.24 12.54 -19.93
C ASP A 252 5.85 12.09 -18.50
N TYR A 253 4.54 12.04 -18.21
CA TYR A 253 3.98 11.74 -16.89
C TYR A 253 3.25 10.39 -16.83
N ASP A 254 3.23 9.63 -17.92
CA ASP A 254 2.48 8.38 -18.03
C ASP A 254 3.11 7.29 -17.15
N ASP A 255 4.43 7.15 -17.18
CA ASP A 255 5.17 6.22 -16.32
C ASP A 255 4.94 6.54 -14.83
N ALA A 256 4.87 7.84 -14.50
CA ALA A 256 4.61 8.29 -13.15
C ALA A 256 3.18 7.96 -12.69
N ALA A 257 2.20 8.01 -13.60
CA ALA A 257 0.82 7.60 -13.33
C ALA A 257 0.70 6.07 -13.19
N ALA A 258 1.45 5.29 -13.97
CA ALA A 258 1.47 3.83 -13.89
C ALA A 258 2.18 3.30 -12.63
N ALA A 259 3.21 4.01 -12.14
CA ALA A 259 4.04 3.58 -11.02
C ALA A 259 3.26 3.32 -9.72
N GLY A 260 2.10 3.96 -9.53
CA GLY A 260 1.24 3.73 -8.36
C GLY A 260 0.62 2.32 -8.33
N LEU A 261 0.22 1.80 -9.48
CA LEU A 261 -0.28 0.43 -9.60
C LEU A 261 0.85 -0.60 -9.39
N ASP A 262 2.05 -0.28 -9.86
CA ASP A 262 3.25 -1.11 -9.60
C ASP A 262 3.56 -1.18 -8.11
N PHE A 263 3.41 -0.07 -7.38
CA PHE A 263 3.58 -0.04 -5.92
C PHE A 263 2.59 -0.98 -5.22
N LEU A 264 1.31 -0.96 -5.60
CA LEU A 264 0.32 -1.87 -5.04
C LEU A 264 0.69 -3.34 -5.30
N ALA A 265 1.13 -3.66 -6.51
CA ALA A 265 1.53 -5.01 -6.90
C ALA A 265 2.78 -5.50 -6.13
N ASP A 266 3.81 -4.65 -6.04
CA ASP A 266 5.05 -4.92 -5.29
C ASP A 266 4.76 -5.13 -3.80
N LYS A 267 3.94 -4.26 -3.21
CA LYS A 267 3.56 -4.35 -1.79
C LYS A 267 2.47 -5.36 -1.52
N GLY A 268 1.83 -5.94 -2.53
CA GLY A 268 0.75 -6.92 -2.36
C GLY A 268 -0.51 -6.32 -1.72
N LEU A 269 -0.68 -5.00 -1.82
CA LEU A 269 -1.86 -4.29 -1.34
C LEU A 269 -2.98 -4.46 -2.37
N ARG A 270 -4.15 -4.92 -1.90
CA ARG A 270 -5.34 -5.15 -2.74
C ARG A 270 -6.35 -4.03 -2.55
N ASP A 271 -6.62 -3.70 -1.30
CA ASP A 271 -7.64 -2.73 -0.93
C ASP A 271 -7.04 -1.32 -0.93
N THR A 272 -7.80 -0.35 -1.44
CA THR A 272 -7.51 1.09 -1.32
C THR A 272 -8.81 1.80 -0.95
N PRO A 273 -8.79 2.82 -0.07
CA PRO A 273 -7.62 3.52 0.43
C PRO A 273 -6.97 2.88 1.67
N VAL A 274 -5.64 3.03 1.76
CA VAL A 274 -4.83 2.49 2.86
C VAL A 274 -3.86 3.54 3.38
N LEU A 275 -3.64 3.54 4.68
CA LEU A 275 -2.59 4.32 5.35
C LEU A 275 -1.46 3.41 5.83
N LEU A 276 -0.24 3.84 5.54
CA LEU A 276 0.98 3.29 6.11
C LEU A 276 1.54 4.29 7.13
N MET A 277 1.31 4.04 8.42
CA MET A 277 1.84 4.85 9.52
C MET A 277 3.22 4.32 9.94
N ASN A 278 4.31 4.95 9.51
CA ASN A 278 5.67 4.41 9.66
C ASN A 278 5.79 2.94 9.19
N GLY A 279 5.08 2.62 8.12
CA GLY A 279 4.96 1.27 7.58
C GLY A 279 3.82 0.44 8.16
N LEU A 280 3.24 0.77 9.31
CA LEU A 280 2.10 0.06 9.87
C LEU A 280 0.91 0.14 8.92
N LEU A 281 0.42 -1.02 8.48
CA LEU A 281 -0.73 -1.13 7.58
C LEU A 281 -2.04 -0.85 8.33
N VAL A 282 -2.74 0.20 7.91
CA VAL A 282 -4.04 0.61 8.46
C VAL A 282 -5.02 0.77 7.30
N PRO A 283 -5.99 -0.14 7.12
CA PRO A 283 -7.06 0.04 6.15
C PRO A 283 -7.93 1.23 6.59
N ILE A 284 -8.40 2.02 5.63
CA ILE A 284 -9.24 3.18 5.93
C ILE A 284 -10.54 3.13 5.11
N ASP A 285 -11.64 3.41 5.78
CA ASP A 285 -12.94 3.63 5.16
C ASP A 285 -13.33 5.11 5.22
N GLU A 286 -14.16 5.56 4.28
CA GLU A 286 -14.61 6.95 4.21
C GLU A 286 -15.32 7.41 5.50
N ALA A 287 -16.15 6.56 6.10
CA ALA A 287 -16.92 6.89 7.30
C ALA A 287 -16.07 6.98 8.59
N SER A 288 -14.95 6.26 8.64
CA SER A 288 -14.11 6.12 9.84
C SER A 288 -12.73 6.76 9.69
N LEU A 289 -12.47 7.46 8.59
CA LEU A 289 -11.19 8.04 8.20
C LEU A 289 -10.47 8.76 9.35
N GLU A 290 -11.11 9.74 9.97
CA GLU A 290 -10.49 10.53 11.03
C GLU A 290 -10.17 9.68 12.26
N GLN A 291 -11.11 8.81 12.65
CA GLN A 291 -10.97 7.95 13.81
C GLN A 291 -9.84 6.93 13.59
N ALA A 292 -9.79 6.28 12.42
CA ALA A 292 -8.76 5.32 12.07
C ALA A 292 -7.36 5.95 12.07
N VAL A 293 -7.23 7.15 11.48
CA VAL A 293 -5.95 7.89 11.47
C VAL A 293 -5.52 8.27 12.88
N MET A 294 -6.44 8.78 13.71
CA MET A 294 -6.13 9.20 15.09
C MET A 294 -5.77 8.00 15.99
N GLN A 295 -6.45 6.86 15.83
CA GLN A 295 -6.12 5.62 16.53
C GLN A 295 -4.73 5.12 16.13
N ALA A 296 -4.44 5.08 14.82
CA ALA A 296 -3.14 4.68 14.30
C ALA A 296 -2.02 5.62 14.76
N LEU A 297 -2.27 6.92 14.75
CA LEU A 297 -1.33 7.94 15.22
C LEU A 297 -1.04 7.77 16.72
N SER A 298 -2.08 7.60 17.53
CA SER A 298 -1.93 7.36 18.98
C SER A 298 -1.10 6.10 19.24
N ALA A 299 -1.44 4.98 18.57
CA ALA A 299 -0.69 3.73 18.71
C ALA A 299 0.79 3.90 18.31
N GLU A 300 1.06 4.58 17.19
CA GLU A 300 2.43 4.81 16.73
C GLU A 300 3.22 5.73 17.67
N VAL A 301 2.59 6.76 18.25
CA VAL A 301 3.24 7.64 19.22
C VAL A 301 3.71 6.86 20.45
N HIS A 302 2.90 5.93 20.96
CA HIS A 302 3.31 5.07 22.08
C HIS A 302 4.51 4.17 21.71
N GLU A 303 4.52 3.63 20.49
CA GLU A 303 5.64 2.83 20.01
C GLU A 303 6.92 3.66 19.86
N LEU A 304 6.81 4.87 19.31
CA LEU A 304 7.94 5.79 19.20
C LEU A 304 8.47 6.20 20.59
N GLN A 305 7.60 6.47 21.56
CA GLN A 305 8.01 6.74 22.95
C GLN A 305 8.75 5.54 23.56
N SER A 306 8.29 4.31 23.30
CA SER A 306 8.99 3.08 23.69
C SER A 306 10.38 2.98 23.05
N LEU A 307 10.51 3.24 21.76
CA LEU A 307 11.79 3.22 21.04
C LEU A 307 12.77 4.30 21.53
N VAL A 308 12.28 5.49 21.85
CA VAL A 308 13.10 6.59 22.39
C VAL A 308 13.54 6.29 23.82
N SER A 309 12.66 5.75 24.66
CA SER A 309 13.01 5.38 26.05
C SER A 309 14.03 4.24 26.11
N ARG A 310 13.98 3.30 25.15
CA ARG A 310 14.99 2.25 24.95
C ARG A 310 16.30 2.75 24.35
N GLY A 311 16.36 4.01 23.90
CA GLY A 311 17.53 4.59 23.25
C GLY A 311 17.79 4.08 21.82
N VAL A 312 16.80 3.45 21.18
CA VAL A 312 16.90 2.98 19.78
C VAL A 312 16.81 4.15 18.80
N LEU A 313 15.94 5.12 19.12
CA LEU A 313 15.79 6.37 18.38
C LEU A 313 16.56 7.48 19.08
N THR A 314 17.53 8.08 18.38
CA THR A 314 18.38 9.15 18.90
C THR A 314 18.40 10.36 17.97
N ASP A 315 18.85 11.51 18.50
CA ASP A 315 18.91 12.77 17.74
C ASP A 315 19.97 12.75 16.63
N GLU A 316 20.95 11.85 16.73
CA GLU A 316 22.10 11.71 15.82
C GLU A 316 21.75 10.98 14.52
N GLN A 317 20.68 10.18 14.51
CA GLN A 317 20.26 9.45 13.33
C GLN A 317 19.71 10.40 12.26
N GLU A 318 20.29 10.31 11.05
CA GLU A 318 19.80 11.06 9.89
C GLU A 318 18.54 10.42 9.28
N ASP A 319 18.51 9.08 9.16
CA ASP A 319 17.35 8.33 8.68
C ASP A 319 16.60 7.65 9.84
N THR A 320 15.71 8.42 10.47
CA THR A 320 14.82 7.94 11.54
C THR A 320 13.86 6.85 11.07
N TYR A 321 13.45 6.86 9.78
CA TYR A 321 12.53 5.86 9.25
C TYR A 321 13.21 4.49 9.15
N ALA A 322 14.45 4.42 8.66
CA ALA A 322 15.20 3.17 8.62
C ALA A 322 15.47 2.60 10.02
N ALA A 323 15.74 3.46 11.01
CA ALA A 323 15.92 3.05 12.40
C ALA A 323 14.63 2.40 12.97
N ILE A 324 13.47 3.03 12.73
CA ILE A 324 12.16 2.46 13.13
C ILE A 324 11.94 1.13 12.42
N ALA A 325 12.15 1.07 11.11
CA ALA A 325 11.91 -0.13 10.31
C ALA A 325 12.78 -1.32 10.77
N ALA A 326 14.05 -1.07 11.10
CA ALA A 326 14.97 -2.06 11.64
C ALA A 326 14.53 -2.56 13.03
N ALA A 327 14.01 -1.66 13.87
CA ALA A 327 13.57 -1.99 15.22
C ALA A 327 12.24 -2.78 15.26
N THR A 328 11.41 -2.69 14.21
CA THR A 328 10.00 -3.09 14.26
C THR A 328 9.62 -4.22 13.27
N ALA A 329 10.59 -5.03 12.82
CA ALA A 329 10.37 -6.19 11.93
C ALA A 329 9.48 -5.87 10.71
N THR A 330 10.00 -5.00 9.83
CA THR A 330 9.28 -4.54 8.64
C THR A 330 9.39 -5.54 7.48
N PHE A 331 8.25 -5.85 6.85
CA PHE A 331 8.17 -6.77 5.71
C PHE A 331 8.25 -6.05 4.36
N PRO A 332 8.84 -6.66 3.33
CA PRO A 332 8.91 -6.06 2.00
C PRO A 332 7.55 -6.03 1.29
N ARG A 333 6.73 -7.07 1.50
CA ARG A 333 5.46 -7.32 0.79
C ARG A 333 4.40 -7.87 1.74
N PHE A 334 3.18 -7.38 1.59
CA PHE A 334 1.97 -7.89 2.24
C PHE A 334 1.44 -9.11 1.50
N ASN A 335 0.96 -10.10 2.25
CA ASN A 335 0.18 -11.18 1.68
C ASN A 335 -1.07 -11.40 2.54
N ALA A 336 -2.21 -10.94 2.03
CA ALA A 336 -3.50 -11.07 2.71
C ALA A 336 -3.84 -12.53 3.03
N ASP A 337 -3.41 -13.46 2.18
CA ASP A 337 -3.75 -14.87 2.30
C ASP A 337 -2.93 -15.58 3.42
N LEU A 338 -1.80 -14.99 3.85
CA LEU A 338 -0.99 -15.50 4.96
C LEU A 338 -1.38 -14.89 6.31
N LEU A 339 -2.02 -13.72 6.29
CA LEU A 339 -2.30 -12.91 7.49
C LEU A 339 -3.79 -12.91 7.81
N VAL A 340 -4.41 -14.07 7.67
CA VAL A 340 -5.83 -14.26 7.96
C VAL A 340 -6.04 -14.31 9.49
N SER A 341 -7.20 -13.85 9.97
CA SER A 341 -7.57 -13.98 11.38
C SER A 341 -7.52 -15.43 11.82
N ALA A 342 -7.13 -15.68 13.08
CA ALA A 342 -6.97 -17.03 13.62
C ALA A 342 -8.22 -17.91 13.39
N ASP A 343 -9.41 -17.31 13.49
CA ASP A 343 -10.70 -17.99 13.30
C ASP A 343 -10.92 -18.52 11.87
N LYS A 344 -10.22 -17.95 10.89
CA LYS A 344 -10.28 -18.35 9.47
C LYS A 344 -9.14 -19.30 9.09
N ILE A 345 -8.18 -19.55 9.99
CA ILE A 345 -7.10 -20.49 9.75
C ILE A 345 -7.68 -21.91 9.78
N LYS A 346 -7.76 -22.54 8.60
CA LYS A 346 -8.12 -23.95 8.50
C LYS A 346 -6.93 -24.80 8.88
N MET A 347 -6.92 -25.28 10.12
CA MET A 347 -5.96 -26.29 10.55
C MET A 347 -6.52 -27.67 10.22
N SER A 348 -5.79 -28.44 9.41
CA SER A 348 -6.04 -29.87 9.22
C SER A 348 -4.94 -30.63 9.96
N ALA A 349 -5.32 -31.64 10.73
CA ALA A 349 -4.36 -32.55 11.29
C ALA A 349 -3.65 -33.28 10.13
N LEU A 350 -2.32 -33.34 10.18
CA LEU A 350 -1.54 -34.24 9.35
C LEU A 350 -1.74 -35.68 9.87
N THR A 351 -2.96 -36.20 9.76
CA THR A 351 -3.18 -37.64 9.82
C THR A 351 -2.61 -38.26 8.54
N PRO A 352 -1.98 -39.44 8.61
CA PRO A 352 -1.43 -40.10 7.43
C PRO A 352 -2.57 -40.44 6.47
N HIS A 353 -2.81 -39.55 5.51
CA HIS A 353 -3.79 -39.75 4.45
C HIS A 353 -3.17 -40.65 3.39
N ALA A 354 -3.88 -41.68 2.92
CA ALA A 354 -3.35 -42.64 1.93
C ALA A 354 -2.79 -41.96 0.66
N ALA A 355 -3.35 -40.80 0.30
CA ALA A 355 -2.86 -39.98 -0.82
C ALA A 355 -1.44 -39.40 -0.60
N LEU A 356 -1.07 -39.08 0.64
CA LEU A 356 0.27 -38.58 0.99
C LEU A 356 1.31 -39.71 0.99
N LEU A 357 0.86 -40.94 1.26
CA LEU A 357 1.69 -42.15 1.22
C LEU A 357 1.78 -42.76 -0.19
N SER A 358 1.23 -42.09 -1.22
CA SER A 358 1.24 -42.62 -2.58
C SER A 358 2.67 -42.62 -3.16
N PRO A 359 3.08 -43.69 -3.88
CA PRO A 359 4.42 -43.82 -4.47
C PRO A 359 4.81 -42.69 -5.42
N SER A 360 3.81 -42.02 -5.98
CA SER A 360 3.97 -40.95 -6.96
C SER A 360 4.33 -39.59 -6.35
N MET A 361 4.27 -39.44 -5.03
CA MET A 361 4.51 -38.17 -4.37
C MET A 361 6.00 -37.97 -4.06
N PRO A 362 6.68 -36.95 -4.62
CA PRO A 362 8.09 -36.70 -4.33
C PRO A 362 8.25 -36.07 -2.94
N TRP A 363 9.02 -36.73 -2.07
CA TRP A 363 9.38 -36.22 -0.75
C TRP A 363 10.83 -35.73 -0.74
N LEU A 364 11.04 -34.50 -0.27
CA LEU A 364 12.35 -33.96 0.03
C LEU A 364 12.50 -33.84 1.54
N SER A 365 13.43 -34.58 2.12
CA SER A 365 13.66 -34.61 3.57
C SER A 365 15.11 -34.26 3.90
N LYS A 366 15.31 -33.56 5.02
CA LYS A 366 16.62 -33.24 5.58
C LYS A 366 16.61 -33.54 7.08
N GLU A 367 17.61 -34.27 7.55
CA GLU A 367 17.77 -34.53 8.98
C GLU A 367 18.04 -33.23 9.74
N ALA A 368 17.20 -32.95 10.74
CA ALA A 368 17.35 -31.80 11.61
C ALA A 368 18.20 -32.17 12.84
N PRO A 369 19.09 -31.28 13.32
CA PRO A 369 19.80 -31.50 14.58
C PRO A 369 18.81 -31.58 15.75
N ALA A 370 19.11 -32.41 16.76
CA ALA A 370 18.20 -32.81 17.84
C ALA A 370 17.55 -31.68 18.67
N LEU A 371 18.02 -30.43 18.53
CA LEU A 371 17.52 -29.25 19.24
C LEU A 371 16.45 -28.45 18.46
N LEU A 372 16.17 -28.79 17.20
CA LEU A 372 15.18 -28.10 16.37
C LEU A 372 14.02 -29.02 16.02
N HIS A 373 12.80 -28.53 16.19
CA HIS A 373 11.60 -29.21 15.69
C HIS A 373 11.53 -29.06 14.16
N PRO A 374 11.54 -30.16 13.38
CA PRO A 374 11.43 -30.08 11.94
C PRO A 374 10.03 -29.59 11.53
N ILE A 375 9.97 -28.67 10.57
CA ILE A 375 8.73 -28.19 9.97
C ILE A 375 8.58 -28.86 8.61
N SER A 376 7.40 -29.46 8.36
CA SER A 376 7.06 -30.04 7.06
C SER A 376 6.20 -29.05 6.27
N LEU A 377 6.57 -28.79 5.01
CA LEU A 377 5.82 -27.94 4.09
C LEU A 377 5.22 -28.81 2.98
N LEU A 378 3.89 -28.85 2.88
CA LEU A 378 3.18 -29.51 1.81
C LEU A 378 2.78 -28.49 0.75
N LEU A 379 3.27 -28.65 -0.48
CA LEU A 379 2.90 -27.82 -1.62
C LEU A 379 1.97 -28.60 -2.54
N VAL A 380 0.71 -28.16 -2.63
CA VAL A 380 -0.26 -28.69 -3.59
C VAL A 380 -0.38 -27.68 -4.72
N LEU A 381 0.07 -28.08 -5.91
CA LEU A 381 0.12 -27.24 -7.09
C LEU A 381 -0.60 -27.94 -8.24
N ASP A 382 -1.39 -27.20 -8.99
CA ASP A 382 -1.86 -27.65 -10.29
C ASP A 382 -0.76 -27.38 -11.32
N LEU A 383 -0.06 -28.44 -11.73
CA LEU A 383 1.04 -28.35 -12.69
C LEU A 383 0.56 -28.24 -14.15
N CYS A 384 -0.76 -28.32 -14.40
CA CYS A 384 -1.34 -28.17 -15.74
C CYS A 384 -1.63 -26.71 -16.09
N VAL A 385 -1.66 -25.81 -15.10
CA VAL A 385 -1.80 -24.37 -15.32
C VAL A 385 -0.40 -23.79 -15.58
N PRO A 386 -0.18 -23.15 -16.74
CA PRO A 386 1.15 -22.70 -17.18
C PRO A 386 1.75 -21.57 -16.36
#